data_AF-A0A453FV37-F1
#
_entry.id   AF-A0A453FV37-F1
#
_cell.length_a   1.000
_cell.length_b   1.000
_cell.length_c   1.000
_cell.angle_alpha   90.00
_cell.angle_beta   90.00
_cell.angle_gamma   90.00
#
_symmetry.space_group_name_H-M   'P 1'
#
loop_
_entity.id
_entity.type
_entity.pdbx_description
1 polymer ?
#
loop_
_entity_poly.entity_id
_entity_poly.type
_entity_poly.pdbx_seq_one_letter_code
_entity_poly.pdbx_strand_id
1 'polypeptide(L)'
;MECISTDKDVEGKQKVNHVTVFERPGLHEFLQKTSEFADLILFTAGLEGYARPLVDIIDAHNRFKLRLYRPSTVTTEYREHVKDLSCLSKDFSRIVIVDNNPFSFIVQPLNGIPCVPFSAGQHSDDQLMEVIFPLLKHLSVQRDVRPALYERFHMPEWFQKHGIPRTDQAL
;
A
#
# COMPACT_ATOMS: atom_id res chain seq x y z
N MET A 1 8.83 -17.66 -2.79
CA MET A 1 10.18 -17.19 -2.43
C MET A 1 10.46 -17.55 -0.98
N GLU A 2 11.68 -17.94 -0.67
CA GLU A 2 12.12 -18.15 0.72
C GLU A 2 12.92 -16.92 1.17
N CYS A 3 12.62 -16.40 2.35
CA CYS A 3 13.34 -15.28 2.94
C CYS A 3 13.81 -15.64 4.35
N ILE A 4 15.02 -15.18 4.67
CA ILE A 4 15.57 -15.23 6.02
C ILE A 4 15.30 -13.88 6.67
N SER A 5 14.46 -13.86 7.69
CA SER A 5 14.37 -12.69 8.58
C SER A 5 15.31 -12.90 9.77
N THR A 6 16.11 -11.89 10.10
CA THR A 6 16.96 -11.89 11.28
C THR A 6 16.35 -10.97 12.33
N ASP A 7 15.80 -11.56 13.38
CA ASP A 7 15.38 -10.81 14.57
C ASP A 7 16.45 -10.97 15.66
N LYS A 8 16.66 -9.92 16.47
CA LYS A 8 17.46 -10.05 17.69
C LYS A 8 16.53 -10.47 18.82
N ASP A 9 16.83 -11.58 19.48
CA ASP A 9 16.11 -11.97 20.69
C ASP A 9 16.50 -11.08 21.89
N VAL A 10 15.86 -11.31 23.03
CA VAL A 10 16.06 -10.54 24.27
C VAL A 10 17.51 -10.63 24.80
N GLU A 11 18.28 -11.61 24.34
CA GLU A 11 19.68 -11.85 24.67
C GLU A 11 20.65 -11.31 23.59
N GLY A 12 20.13 -10.71 22.51
CA GLY A 12 20.90 -10.21 21.38
C GLY A 12 21.36 -11.28 20.38
N LYS A 13 20.91 -12.54 20.51
CA LYS A 13 21.20 -13.60 19.54
C LYS A 13 20.31 -13.41 18.31
N GLN A 14 20.89 -13.67 17.15
CA GLN A 14 20.17 -13.66 15.88
C GLN A 14 19.28 -14.90 15.78
N LYS A 15 17.97 -14.68 15.74
CA LYS A 15 17.00 -15.72 15.39
C LYS A 15 16.72 -15.63 13.90
N VAL A 16 17.02 -16.72 13.19
CA VAL A 16 16.74 -16.89 11.77
C VAL A 16 15.35 -17.51 11.62
N ASN A 17 14.41 -16.78 11.03
CA ASN A 17 13.11 -17.31 10.65
C ASN A 17 13.08 -17.55 9.14
N HIS A 18 12.64 -18.75 8.74
CA HIS A 18 12.34 -19.06 7.34
C HIS A 18 10.90 -18.66 7.04
N VAL A 19 10.72 -17.71 6.13
CA VAL A 19 9.41 -17.23 5.71
C VAL A 19 9.19 -17.59 4.25
N THR A 20 8.08 -18.28 3.97
CA THR A 20 7.62 -18.52 2.60
C THR A 20 6.74 -17.35 2.15
N VAL A 21 7.12 -16.71 1.06
CA VAL A 21 6.41 -15.58 0.45
C VAL A 21 5.82 -16.00 -0.87
N PHE A 22 4.53 -15.68 -1.06
CA PHE A 22 3.78 -15.94 -2.29
C PHE A 22 3.52 -14.61 -2.99
N GLU A 23 3.86 -14.55 -4.27
CA GLU A 23 3.51 -13.42 -5.11
C GLU A 23 2.05 -13.51 -5.53
N ARG A 24 1.36 -12.38 -5.48
CA ARG A 24 -0.01 -12.29 -5.99
C ARG A 24 0.02 -12.45 -7.53
N PRO A 25 -0.85 -13.28 -8.12
CA PRO A 25 -0.90 -13.43 -9.58
C PRO A 25 -0.96 -12.07 -10.30
N GLY A 26 -0.18 -11.92 -11.36
CA GLY A 26 -0.09 -10.67 -12.13
C GLY A 26 0.82 -9.58 -11.56
N LEU A 27 1.49 -9.79 -10.42
CA LEU A 27 2.34 -8.77 -9.76
C LEU A 27 3.33 -8.08 -10.70
N HIS A 28 4.13 -8.84 -11.44
CA HIS A 28 5.16 -8.26 -12.31
C HIS A 28 4.58 -7.49 -13.48
N GLU A 29 3.52 -8.01 -14.11
CA GLU A 29 2.82 -7.31 -15.19
C GLU A 29 2.16 -6.03 -14.68
N PHE A 30 1.54 -6.08 -13.51
CA PHE A 30 0.95 -4.94 -12.83
C PHE A 30 1.98 -3.83 -12.58
N LEU A 31 3.14 -4.16 -11.99
CA LEU A 31 4.21 -3.19 -11.74
C LEU A 31 4.77 -2.63 -13.04
N GLN A 32 4.97 -3.46 -14.07
CA GLN A 32 5.44 -3.02 -15.37
C GLN A 32 4.48 -2.01 -15.99
N LYS A 33 3.21 -2.38 -16.20
CA LYS A 33 2.25 -1.53 -16.89
C LYS A 33 1.91 -0.27 -16.09
N THR A 34 1.84 -0.36 -14.76
CA THR A 34 1.55 0.82 -13.93
C THR A 34 2.70 1.83 -13.96
N SER A 35 3.96 1.35 -14.02
CA SER A 35 5.14 2.23 -14.11
C SER A 35 5.22 3.06 -15.40
N GLU A 36 4.43 2.73 -16.42
CA GLU A 36 4.37 3.50 -17.68
C GLU A 36 3.62 4.84 -17.54
N PHE A 37 2.81 5.00 -16.50
CA PHE A 37 1.98 6.21 -16.33
C PHE A 37 1.89 6.75 -14.89
N ALA A 38 2.56 6.10 -13.94
CA ALA A 38 2.60 6.54 -12.54
C ALA A 38 3.97 6.29 -11.91
N ASP A 39 4.37 7.18 -11.01
CA ASP A 39 5.52 6.94 -10.13
C ASP A 39 5.12 5.94 -9.04
N LEU A 40 5.84 4.82 -8.98
CA LEU A 40 5.58 3.77 -8.00
C LEU A 40 6.33 4.04 -6.69
N ILE A 41 5.61 3.98 -5.57
CA ILE A 41 6.15 4.10 -4.23
C ILE A 41 5.77 2.84 -3.45
N LEU A 42 6.75 2.14 -2.89
CA LEU A 42 6.49 1.11 -1.89
C LEU A 42 6.28 1.81 -0.55
N PHE A 43 5.14 1.60 0.10
CA PHE A 43 4.92 2.04 1.47
C PHE A 43 4.41 0.87 2.30
N THR A 44 5.23 0.32 3.20
CA THR A 44 4.91 -0.86 4.01
C THR A 44 5.04 -0.58 5.50
N ALA A 45 4.15 -1.16 6.30
CA ALA A 45 4.28 -1.24 7.75
C ALA A 45 5.22 -2.38 8.19
N GLY A 46 5.85 -3.09 7.25
CA GLY A 46 6.88 -4.09 7.52
C GLY A 46 8.20 -3.44 7.95
N LEU A 47 8.94 -4.14 8.82
CA LEU A 47 10.32 -3.75 9.14
C LEU A 47 11.21 -3.91 7.91
N GLU A 48 12.10 -2.95 7.72
CA GLU A 48 13.00 -2.90 6.57
C GLU A 48 13.89 -4.14 6.45
N GLY A 49 14.43 -4.65 7.55
CA GLY A 49 15.28 -5.85 7.55
C GLY A 49 14.59 -7.10 7.01
N TYR A 50 13.26 -7.17 7.11
CA TYR A 50 12.47 -8.25 6.52
C TYR A 50 11.99 -7.91 5.11
N ALA A 51 11.49 -6.70 4.89
CA ALA A 51 10.84 -6.33 3.64
C ALA A 51 11.83 -6.07 2.49
N ARG A 52 12.98 -5.46 2.77
CA ARG A 52 13.95 -5.05 1.74
C ARG A 52 14.42 -6.22 0.85
N PRO A 53 14.87 -7.37 1.39
CA PRO A 53 15.32 -8.48 0.55
C PRO A 53 14.24 -9.01 -0.40
N LEU A 54 12.99 -9.05 0.06
CA LEU A 54 11.84 -9.47 -0.77
C LEU A 54 11.57 -8.48 -1.90
N VAL A 55 11.61 -7.18 -1.57
CA VAL A 55 11.36 -6.11 -2.53
C VAL A 55 12.49 -6.05 -3.57
N ASP A 56 13.73 -6.31 -3.18
CA ASP A 56 14.87 -6.38 -4.12
C ASP A 56 14.66 -7.47 -5.19
N ILE A 57 14.00 -8.58 -4.84
CA ILE A 57 13.64 -9.64 -5.81
C ILE A 57 12.46 -9.19 -6.67
N ILE A 58 11.40 -8.64 -6.06
CA ILE A 58 10.17 -8.21 -6.76
C ILE A 58 10.46 -7.07 -7.75
N ASP A 59 11.29 -6.11 -7.35
CA ASP A 59 11.59 -4.88 -8.09
C ASP A 59 12.93 -4.96 -8.85
N ALA A 60 13.15 -6.07 -9.55
CA ALA A 60 14.38 -6.32 -10.30
C ALA A 60 14.70 -5.25 -11.38
N HIS A 61 13.72 -4.42 -11.74
CA HIS A 61 13.84 -3.34 -12.74
C HIS A 61 13.88 -1.93 -12.14
N ASN A 62 14.04 -1.79 -10.82
CA ASN A 62 14.10 -0.50 -10.11
C ASN A 62 12.94 0.45 -10.46
N ARG A 63 11.71 -0.09 -10.47
CA ARG A 63 10.48 0.65 -10.78
C ARG A 63 10.01 1.51 -9.62
N PHE A 64 10.29 1.12 -8.37
CA PHE A 64 9.93 1.94 -7.21
C PHE A 64 10.88 3.15 -7.09
N LYS A 65 10.33 4.36 -7.15
CA LYS A 65 11.06 5.64 -6.95
C LYS A 65 11.48 5.86 -5.50
N LEU A 66 10.69 5.32 -4.57
CA LEU A 66 10.91 5.44 -3.14
C LEU A 66 10.37 4.19 -2.43
N ARG A 67 11.04 3.80 -1.34
CA ARG A 67 10.66 2.68 -0.48
C ARG A 67 10.57 3.18 0.96
N LEU A 68 9.34 3.25 1.47
CA LEU A 68 8.98 3.67 2.82
C LEU A 68 8.64 2.42 3.64
N TYR A 69 9.37 2.20 4.72
CA TYR A 69 9.17 1.06 5.63
C TYR A 69 8.49 1.51 6.93
N ARG A 70 8.36 0.61 7.91
CA ARG A 70 7.70 0.90 9.20
C ARG A 70 8.12 2.22 9.87
N PRO A 71 9.40 2.64 9.91
CA PRO A 71 9.79 3.91 10.53
C PRO A 71 9.18 5.15 9.86
N SER A 72 8.72 5.04 8.60
CA SER A 72 8.04 6.11 7.88
C SER A 72 6.54 6.20 8.18
N THR A 73 5.99 5.23 8.92
CA THR A 73 4.59 5.26 9.37
C THR A 73 4.44 6.17 10.60
N VAL A 74 3.22 6.66 10.83
CA VAL A 74 2.87 7.49 11.98
C VAL A 74 1.88 6.77 12.89
N THR A 75 1.82 7.20 14.15
CA THR A 75 0.78 6.78 15.10
C THR A 75 -0.22 7.91 15.27
N THR A 76 -1.49 7.58 15.13
CA THR A 76 -2.64 8.46 15.41
C THR A 76 -3.30 8.02 16.71
N GLU A 77 -4.26 8.81 17.21
CA GLU A 77 -5.09 8.39 18.35
C GLU A 77 -5.91 7.11 18.07
N TYR A 78 -6.16 6.79 16.81
CA TYR A 78 -7.00 5.65 16.41
C TYR A 78 -6.20 4.39 16.10
N ARG A 79 -5.03 4.56 15.47
CA ARG A 79 -4.27 3.47 14.84
C ARG A 79 -2.77 3.78 14.81
N GLU A 80 -1.98 2.75 15.05
CA GLU A 80 -0.55 2.72 14.74
C GLU A 80 -0.34 2.35 13.26
N HIS A 81 0.87 2.60 12.76
CA HIS A 81 1.30 2.24 11.41
C HIS A 81 0.46 2.84 10.29
N VAL A 82 -0.01 4.07 10.51
CA VAL A 82 -0.70 4.87 9.50
C VAL A 82 0.31 5.41 8.48
N LYS A 83 -0.06 5.37 7.21
CA LYS A 83 0.75 5.79 6.07
C LYS A 83 0.33 7.20 5.66
N ASP A 84 0.87 8.19 6.35
CA ASP A 84 0.56 9.60 6.06
C ASP A 84 1.22 10.03 4.74
N LEU A 85 0.39 10.32 3.74
CA LEU A 85 0.81 10.72 2.40
C LEU A 85 1.42 12.13 2.36
N SER A 86 1.28 12.93 3.44
CA SER A 86 1.89 14.26 3.56
C SER A 86 3.42 14.24 3.44
N CYS A 87 4.04 13.09 3.71
CA CYS A 87 5.48 12.89 3.52
C CYS A 87 5.91 12.88 2.03
N LEU A 88 4.97 12.71 1.10
CA LEU A 88 5.24 12.68 -0.35
C LEU A 88 4.95 14.04 -1.02
N SER A 89 3.86 14.69 -0.65
CA SER A 89 3.39 15.94 -1.27
C SER A 89 2.40 16.66 -0.36
N LYS A 90 2.21 17.97 -0.62
CA LYS A 90 1.09 18.75 -0.05
C LYS A 90 -0.15 18.75 -0.94
N ASP A 91 0.01 18.46 -2.23
CA ASP A 91 -1.09 18.28 -3.18
C ASP A 91 -1.33 16.79 -3.38
N PHE A 92 -2.51 16.33 -2.96
CA PHE A 92 -2.94 14.93 -3.03
C PHE A 92 -3.80 14.63 -4.26
N SER A 93 -4.08 15.61 -5.12
CA SER A 93 -4.95 15.45 -6.29
C SER A 93 -4.49 14.34 -7.25
N ARG A 94 -3.19 14.01 -7.23
CA ARG A 94 -2.56 13.02 -8.10
C ARG A 94 -1.92 11.84 -7.36
N ILE A 95 -2.26 11.63 -6.09
CA ILE A 95 -1.72 10.54 -5.27
C ILE A 95 -2.79 9.51 -4.96
N VAL A 96 -2.46 8.22 -5.09
CA VAL A 96 -3.33 7.10 -4.74
C VAL A 96 -2.55 6.13 -3.87
N ILE A 97 -3.19 5.61 -2.82
CA ILE A 97 -2.67 4.51 -2.02
C ILE A 97 -3.59 3.29 -2.15
N VAL A 98 -3.00 2.14 -2.49
CA VAL A 98 -3.69 0.85 -2.53
C VAL A 98 -3.26 0.04 -1.33
N ASP A 99 -4.20 -0.33 -0.48
CA ASP A 99 -3.90 -1.08 0.75
C ASP A 99 -5.06 -2.02 1.12
N ASN A 100 -4.72 -3.20 1.63
CA ASN A 100 -5.70 -4.16 2.10
C ASN A 100 -6.18 -3.86 3.54
N ASN A 101 -5.49 -2.95 4.24
CA ASN A 101 -5.93 -2.41 5.51
C ASN A 101 -6.37 -0.95 5.32
N PRO A 102 -7.69 -0.67 5.31
CA PRO A 102 -8.20 0.69 5.18
C PRO A 102 -7.60 1.67 6.20
N PHE A 103 -7.38 1.22 7.44
CA PHE A 103 -6.81 2.04 8.49
C PHE A 103 -5.40 2.57 8.18
N SER A 104 -4.66 1.97 7.25
CA SER A 104 -3.37 2.48 6.83
C SER A 104 -3.46 3.83 6.13
N PHE A 105 -4.60 4.22 5.56
CA PHE A 105 -4.78 5.52 4.91
C PHE A 105 -5.85 6.39 5.58
N ILE A 106 -6.10 6.17 6.88
CA ILE A 106 -7.14 6.86 7.66
C ILE A 106 -7.04 8.39 7.63
N VAL A 107 -5.82 8.94 7.48
CA VAL A 107 -5.56 10.40 7.44
C VAL A 107 -5.80 11.03 6.07
N GLN A 108 -5.85 10.24 4.99
CA GLN A 108 -6.22 10.69 3.64
C GLN A 108 -7.25 9.72 3.01
N PRO A 109 -8.47 9.63 3.57
CA PRO A 109 -9.45 8.63 3.17
C PRO A 109 -9.89 8.75 1.71
N LEU A 110 -9.82 9.96 1.14
CA LEU A 110 -10.18 10.24 -0.25
C LEU A 110 -9.14 9.77 -1.28
N ASN A 111 -7.97 9.31 -0.84
CA ASN A 111 -6.89 8.84 -1.71
C ASN A 111 -6.71 7.31 -1.68
N GLY A 112 -7.51 6.61 -0.86
CA GLY A 112 -7.39 5.18 -0.64
C GLY A 112 -8.21 4.32 -1.58
N ILE A 113 -7.59 3.26 -2.10
CA ILE A 113 -8.23 2.12 -2.75
C ILE A 113 -8.11 0.92 -1.80
N PRO A 114 -9.20 0.53 -1.12
CA PRO A 114 -9.19 -0.70 -0.34
C PRO A 114 -9.10 -1.90 -1.30
N CYS A 115 -8.12 -2.78 -1.10
CA CYS A 115 -7.99 -4.01 -1.86
C CYS A 115 -8.28 -5.24 -0.98
N VAL A 116 -8.65 -6.35 -1.61
CA VAL A 116 -8.90 -7.61 -0.89
C VAL A 116 -7.55 -8.22 -0.50
N PRO A 117 -7.41 -8.70 0.75
CA PRO A 117 -6.25 -9.46 1.18
C PRO A 117 -5.98 -10.66 0.27
N PHE A 118 -4.70 -10.94 0.04
CA PHE A 118 -4.23 -12.10 -0.70
C PHE A 118 -3.63 -13.13 0.26
N SER A 119 -3.94 -14.40 0.02
CA SER A 119 -3.45 -15.55 0.79
C SER A 119 -2.89 -16.61 -0.15
N ALA A 120 -1.96 -17.41 0.37
CA ALA A 120 -1.43 -18.57 -0.34
C ALA A 120 -2.56 -19.50 -0.83
N GLY A 121 -2.46 -19.99 -2.07
CA GLY A 121 -3.44 -20.89 -2.68
C GLY A 121 -4.50 -20.21 -3.56
N GLN A 122 -4.56 -18.88 -3.59
CA GLN A 122 -5.48 -18.13 -4.47
C GLN A 122 -4.88 -17.96 -5.88
N HIS A 123 -4.71 -19.07 -6.61
CA HIS A 123 -4.08 -19.07 -7.94
C HIS A 123 -4.91 -18.37 -9.03
N SER A 124 -6.23 -18.24 -8.81
CA SER A 124 -7.15 -17.55 -9.72
C SER A 124 -7.47 -16.12 -9.26
N ASP A 125 -6.69 -15.55 -8.34
CA ASP A 125 -6.81 -14.14 -7.97
C ASP A 125 -6.50 -13.26 -9.19
N ASP A 126 -7.42 -12.39 -9.53
CA ASP A 126 -7.37 -11.50 -10.70
C ASP A 126 -7.35 -10.02 -10.29
N GLN A 127 -7.29 -9.74 -8.99
CA GLN A 127 -7.57 -8.42 -8.45
C GLN A 127 -6.60 -7.35 -8.96
N LEU A 128 -5.32 -7.66 -9.10
CA LEU A 128 -4.34 -6.69 -9.59
C LEU A 128 -4.68 -6.25 -11.01
N MET A 129 -4.98 -7.20 -11.91
CA MET A 129 -5.09 -6.93 -13.34
C MET A 129 -6.51 -6.56 -13.77
N GLU A 130 -7.54 -7.10 -13.14
CA GLU A 130 -8.94 -6.88 -13.53
C GLU A 130 -9.64 -5.80 -12.70
N VAL A 131 -9.13 -5.48 -11.50
CA VAL A 131 -9.77 -4.52 -10.60
C VAL A 131 -8.90 -3.29 -10.37
N ILE A 132 -7.68 -3.47 -9.87
CA ILE A 132 -6.82 -2.35 -9.47
C ILE A 132 -6.24 -1.64 -10.69
N PHE A 133 -5.65 -2.37 -11.64
CA PHE A 133 -5.02 -1.79 -12.82
C PHE A 133 -5.98 -0.95 -13.68
N PRO A 134 -7.20 -1.41 -14.03
CA PRO A 134 -8.12 -0.62 -14.85
C PRO A 134 -8.59 0.65 -14.11
N LEU A 135 -8.76 0.56 -12.79
CA LEU A 135 -9.07 1.72 -11.96
C LEU A 135 -7.92 2.73 -11.96
N LEU A 136 -6.68 2.30 -11.74
CA LEU A 136 -5.50 3.19 -11.81
C LEU A 136 -5.38 3.84 -13.19
N LYS A 137 -5.64 3.08 -14.28
CA LYS A 137 -5.62 3.62 -15.63
C LYS A 137 -6.71 4.69 -15.84
N HIS A 138 -7.91 4.45 -15.34
CA HIS A 138 -8.99 5.45 -15.36
C HIS A 138 -8.63 6.70 -14.57
N LEU A 139 -8.03 6.55 -13.39
CA LEU A 139 -7.60 7.69 -12.56
C LEU A 139 -6.44 8.47 -13.19
N SER A 140 -5.58 7.81 -13.98
CA SER A 140 -4.39 8.45 -14.58
C SER A 140 -4.70 9.65 -15.49
N VAL A 141 -5.91 9.69 -16.08
CA VAL A 141 -6.37 10.77 -16.97
C VAL A 141 -7.13 11.88 -16.24
N GLN A 142 -7.42 11.71 -14.95
CA GLN A 142 -8.14 12.68 -14.14
C GLN A 142 -7.20 13.77 -13.62
N ARG A 143 -7.68 15.01 -13.50
CA ARG A 143 -6.91 16.08 -12.84
C ARG A 143 -6.82 15.88 -11.33
N ASP A 144 -7.88 15.34 -10.73
CA ASP A 144 -7.97 15.01 -9.33
C ASP A 144 -8.59 13.62 -9.17
N VAL A 145 -7.90 12.72 -8.48
CA VAL A 145 -8.36 11.34 -8.25
C VAL A 145 -9.42 11.25 -7.16
N ARG A 146 -9.46 12.22 -6.24
CA ARG A 146 -10.26 12.15 -5.00
C ARG A 146 -11.76 12.08 -5.25
N PRO A 147 -12.37 12.86 -6.18
CA PRO A 147 -13.80 12.73 -6.48
C PRO A 147 -14.17 11.34 -7.01
N ALA A 148 -13.38 10.79 -7.94
CA ALA A 148 -13.65 9.47 -8.50
C ALA A 148 -13.50 8.35 -7.46
N LEU A 149 -12.52 8.46 -6.55
CA LEU A 149 -12.35 7.54 -5.43
C LEU A 149 -13.46 7.67 -4.39
N TYR A 150 -13.92 8.89 -4.11
CA TYR A 150 -15.05 9.14 -3.23
C TYR A 150 -16.32 8.45 -3.73
N GLU A 151 -16.70 8.70 -4.98
CA GLU A 151 -17.89 8.08 -5.60
C GLU A 151 -17.82 6.56 -5.64
N ARG A 152 -16.62 5.99 -5.73
CA ARG A 152 -16.44 4.54 -5.82
C ARG A 152 -16.48 3.83 -4.46
N PHE A 153 -15.91 4.44 -3.42
CA PHE A 153 -15.64 3.74 -2.16
C PHE A 153 -16.30 4.35 -0.93
N HIS A 154 -16.66 5.64 -0.96
CA HIS A 154 -17.21 6.37 0.19
C HIS A 154 -16.39 6.12 1.48
N MET A 155 -15.06 6.16 1.36
CA MET A 155 -14.16 5.84 2.47
C MET A 155 -14.37 6.71 3.71
N PRO A 156 -14.63 8.04 3.62
CA PRO A 156 -14.95 8.83 4.80
C PRO A 156 -16.15 8.27 5.59
N GLU A 157 -17.23 7.89 4.90
CA GLU A 157 -18.42 7.30 5.50
C GLU A 157 -18.15 5.88 6.02
N TRP A 158 -17.31 5.11 5.32
CA TRP A 158 -16.83 3.82 5.82
C TRP A 158 -16.13 3.99 7.17
N PHE A 159 -15.22 4.96 7.30
CA PHE A 159 -14.52 5.25 8.56
C PHE A 159 -15.47 5.68 9.68
N GLN A 160 -16.46 6.53 9.38
CA GLN A 160 -17.51 6.91 10.34
C GLN A 160 -18.26 5.70 10.90
N LYS A 161 -18.66 4.78 10.02
CA LYS A 161 -19.32 3.53 10.44
C LYS A 161 -18.43 2.64 11.32
N HIS A 162 -17.10 2.85 11.28
CA HIS A 162 -16.11 2.13 12.09
C HIS A 162 -15.58 2.97 13.27
N GLY A 163 -16.29 4.02 13.67
CA GLY A 163 -16.00 4.79 14.88
C GLY A 163 -14.92 5.86 14.71
N ILE A 164 -14.58 6.21 13.47
CA ILE A 164 -13.60 7.26 13.17
C ILE A 164 -14.37 8.50 12.66
N PRO A 165 -14.29 9.64 13.35
CA PRO A 165 -15.02 10.84 12.94
C PRO A 165 -14.55 11.35 11.58
N ARG A 166 -15.40 12.11 10.88
CA ARG A 166 -14.97 12.82 9.66
C ARG A 166 -13.91 13.85 10.07
N THR A 167 -12.71 13.72 9.54
CA THR A 167 -11.74 14.81 9.59
C THR A 167 -12.12 15.84 8.54
N ASP A 168 -12.35 17.08 8.96
CA ASP A 168 -12.73 18.21 8.10
C ASP A 168 -11.55 18.73 7.23
N GLN A 169 -10.58 17.87 6.90
CA GLN A 169 -9.46 18.26 6.05
C GLN A 169 -9.88 18.20 4.57
N ALA A 170 -10.58 19.27 4.19
CA ALA A 170 -10.71 19.90 2.88
C ALA A 170 -11.07 19.00 1.67
N LEU A 171 -12.33 19.14 1.25
CA LEU A 171 -12.71 19.12 -0.17
C LEU A 171 -11.76 20.01 -0.99
#